data_AF-A0AAD6DUX0-F1
#
_entry.id   AF-A0AAD6DUX0-F1
#
_cell.length_a   1.000
_cell.length_b   1.000
_cell.length_c   1.000
_cell.angle_alpha   90.00
_cell.angle_beta   90.00
_cell.angle_gamma   90.00
#
_symmetry.space_group_name_H-M   'P 1'
#
loop_
_entity.id
_entity.type
_entity.pdbx_description
1 polymer ?
#
loop_
_entity_poly.entity_id
_entity_poly.type
_entity_poly.pdbx_seq_one_letter_code
_entity_poly.pdbx_strand_id
1 'polypeptide(L)'
;MDGLHNEPEAKVKHDQDRESVPPEHVNEPPVFPALQNHDQQLLPELQQPPNEGEALAAEPFQPVAEELMRRYQDNPPLAHQASQIVKLYRRLYESHLARKTECQFLEKANEELRTANLYLYQERECLQSRYAKQEKELACFGQAFDNLGTGIGSILRNSEGGILESMLETGDRTDEGAA
;
A
#
# COMPACT_ATOMS: atom_id res chain seq x y z
N MET A 1 -39.00 -34.83 -49.89
CA MET A 1 -38.69 -33.50 -50.45
C MET A 1 -37.69 -32.84 -49.50
N ASP A 2 -36.58 -33.51 -49.17
CA ASP A 2 -35.33 -33.60 -49.96
C ASP A 2 -34.53 -32.30 -49.69
N GLY A 3 -33.26 -32.29 -49.31
CA GLY A 3 -32.20 -33.27 -49.28
C GLY A 3 -30.87 -32.49 -49.42
N LEU A 4 -29.92 -32.76 -48.52
CA LEU A 4 -28.44 -32.84 -48.68
C LEU A 4 -27.63 -31.80 -49.50
N HIS A 5 -26.60 -31.20 -48.88
CA HIS A 5 -25.15 -31.41 -49.15
C HIS A 5 -24.29 -30.39 -48.35
N ASN A 6 -23.35 -30.81 -47.48
CA ASN A 6 -21.89 -31.06 -47.69
C ASN A 6 -21.14 -29.80 -48.19
N GLU A 7 -20.01 -29.32 -47.65
CA GLU A 7 -18.82 -29.96 -47.03
C GLU A 7 -18.10 -29.04 -46.01
N PRO A 8 -17.25 -29.61 -45.13
CA PRO A 8 -16.14 -28.94 -44.46
C PRO A 8 -14.79 -29.24 -45.13
N GLU A 9 -13.84 -28.29 -45.19
CA GLU A 9 -12.38 -28.54 -45.05
C GLU A 9 -11.53 -27.29 -45.35
N ALA A 10 -10.61 -26.97 -44.44
CA ALA A 10 -9.21 -26.67 -44.78
C ALA A 10 -8.36 -26.71 -43.50
N LYS A 11 -7.75 -27.88 -43.26
CA LYS A 11 -6.58 -28.02 -42.39
C LYS A 11 -5.37 -27.46 -43.15
N VAL A 12 -4.62 -26.53 -42.55
CA VAL A 12 -3.21 -26.31 -42.89
C VAL A 12 -2.39 -26.74 -41.69
N LYS A 13 -1.71 -27.89 -41.85
CA LYS A 13 -0.57 -28.29 -41.04
C LYS A 13 0.64 -27.49 -41.51
N HIS A 14 1.46 -27.01 -40.58
CA HIS A 14 2.87 -26.78 -40.86
C HIS A 14 3.69 -27.43 -39.74
N ASP A 15 4.40 -28.49 -40.11
CA ASP A 15 5.45 -29.10 -39.32
C ASP A 15 6.80 -28.39 -39.58
N GLN A 16 7.69 -28.61 -38.63
CA GLN A 16 9.16 -28.56 -38.65
C GLN A 16 9.92 -27.33 -38.12
N ASP A 17 10.56 -27.62 -36.98
CA ASP A 17 11.98 -27.39 -36.68
C ASP A 17 12.43 -25.99 -36.25
N ARG A 18 12.55 -25.83 -34.93
CA ARG A 18 13.87 -25.61 -34.31
C ARG A 18 13.84 -25.74 -32.80
N GLU A 19 14.49 -26.79 -32.34
CA GLU A 19 15.10 -26.88 -31.02
C GLU A 19 16.14 -25.76 -30.90
N SER A 20 15.92 -24.80 -30.00
CA SER A 20 16.91 -23.82 -29.57
C SER A 20 16.54 -23.37 -28.16
N VAL A 21 17.25 -23.95 -27.20
CA VAL A 21 17.25 -23.59 -25.78
C VAL A 21 17.52 -22.08 -25.61
N PRO A 22 16.74 -21.32 -24.81
CA PRO A 22 17.11 -19.97 -24.43
C PRO A 22 18.04 -19.96 -23.20
N PRO A 23 18.95 -18.98 -23.11
CA PRO A 23 19.99 -18.92 -22.09
C PRO A 23 19.48 -18.40 -20.74
N GLU A 24 20.28 -18.71 -19.72
CA GLU A 24 20.33 -18.21 -18.35
C GLU A 24 19.52 -16.95 -18.03
N HIS A 25 18.55 -17.14 -17.12
CA HIS A 25 18.38 -16.37 -15.88
C HIS A 25 18.77 -14.88 -15.93
N VAL A 26 17.99 -14.08 -16.65
CA VAL A 26 17.99 -12.62 -16.45
C VAL A 26 17.01 -12.31 -15.32
N ASN A 27 17.52 -11.66 -14.28
CA ASN A 27 16.79 -11.17 -13.11
C ASN A 27 15.54 -10.37 -13.52
N GLU A 28 14.40 -11.03 -13.53
CA GLU A 28 13.10 -10.37 -13.55
C GLU A 28 12.77 -10.00 -12.09
N PRO A 29 12.50 -8.72 -11.76
CA PRO A 29 12.01 -8.38 -10.43
C PRO A 29 10.68 -9.11 -10.24
N PRO A 30 10.37 -9.66 -9.04
CA PRO A 30 9.08 -10.29 -8.82
C PRO A 30 7.98 -9.26 -9.10
N VAL A 31 7.25 -9.49 -10.19
CA VAL A 31 5.96 -8.84 -10.46
C VAL A 31 5.02 -9.39 -9.40
N PHE A 32 4.93 -8.68 -8.27
CA PHE A 32 3.85 -8.91 -7.35
C PHE A 32 2.56 -8.45 -8.04
N PRO A 33 1.46 -9.23 -7.94
CA PRO A 33 0.23 -8.88 -8.61
C PRO A 33 -0.16 -7.48 -8.16
N ALA A 34 -0.46 -6.62 -9.14
CA ALA A 34 -1.12 -5.35 -8.89
C ALA A 34 -2.25 -5.64 -7.91
N LEU A 35 -2.17 -5.02 -6.72
CA LEU A 35 -3.20 -5.13 -5.71
C LEU A 35 -4.51 -4.80 -6.44
N GLN A 36 -5.36 -5.80 -6.59
CA GLN A 36 -6.61 -5.67 -7.30
C GLN A 36 -7.32 -4.45 -6.73
N ASN A 37 -7.71 -3.54 -7.63
CA ASN A 37 -8.56 -2.41 -7.33
C ASN A 37 -9.68 -2.85 -6.37
N HIS A 38 -9.59 -2.41 -5.12
CA HIS A 38 -10.74 -2.23 -4.26
C HIS A 38 -11.08 -0.75 -4.27
N ASP A 39 -11.35 -0.25 -5.47
CA ASP A 39 -12.23 0.91 -5.67
C ASP A 39 -13.64 0.49 -5.24
N GLN A 40 -13.84 0.48 -3.93
CA GLN A 40 -15.12 0.53 -3.21
C GLN A 40 -14.87 0.53 -1.70
N GLN A 41 -13.94 1.35 -1.21
CA GLN A 41 -14.10 1.90 0.15
C GLN A 41 -14.87 3.20 0.03
N LEU A 42 -16.13 3.04 -0.38
CA LEU A 42 -17.18 3.96 0.03
C LEU A 42 -17.04 4.05 1.55
N LEU A 43 -16.84 5.29 2.03
CA LEU A 43 -16.89 5.72 3.42
C LEU A 43 -17.50 4.64 4.32
N PRO A 44 -16.90 4.26 5.46
CA PRO A 44 -17.70 3.67 6.51
C PRO A 44 -18.77 4.73 6.80
N GLU A 45 -19.98 4.53 6.27
CA GLU A 45 -21.17 5.13 6.84
C GLU A 45 -20.99 4.94 8.33
N LEU A 46 -21.19 6.01 9.10
CA LEU A 46 -21.43 5.95 10.52
C LEU A 46 -22.67 5.07 10.73
N GLN A 47 -22.54 3.77 10.51
CA GLN A 47 -23.50 2.76 10.87
C GLN A 47 -23.50 2.86 12.38
N GLN A 48 -24.60 3.43 12.87
CA GLN A 48 -24.97 3.35 14.27
C GLN A 48 -24.62 1.96 14.76
N PRO A 49 -23.99 1.85 15.94
CA PRO A 49 -23.55 0.56 16.43
C PRO A 49 -24.73 -0.41 16.33
N PRO A 50 -24.52 -1.61 15.76
CA PRO A 50 -25.54 -2.64 15.84
C PRO A 50 -25.89 -2.74 17.32
N ASN A 51 -27.16 -2.54 17.63
CA ASN A 51 -27.72 -2.92 18.92
C ASN A 51 -27.44 -4.41 19.05
N GLU A 52 -26.29 -4.76 19.61
CA GLU A 52 -26.00 -6.11 20.05
C GLU A 52 -27.12 -6.46 21.03
N GLY A 53 -27.97 -7.36 20.54
CA GLY A 53 -29.33 -7.51 21.01
C GLY A 53 -29.40 -7.81 22.51
N GLU A 54 -30.42 -7.20 23.11
CA GLU A 54 -31.51 -8.03 23.64
C GLU A 54 -31.11 -9.07 24.67
N ALA A 55 -30.29 -8.68 25.65
CA ALA A 55 -30.52 -9.19 26.99
C ALA A 55 -31.80 -8.51 27.50
N LEU A 56 -32.95 -9.18 27.26
CA LEU A 56 -34.23 -9.02 27.94
C LEU A 56 -34.06 -8.43 29.35
N ALA A 57 -34.07 -7.10 29.47
CA ALA A 57 -33.88 -6.46 30.75
C ALA A 57 -35.16 -5.70 31.04
N ALA A 58 -35.95 -6.24 31.95
CA ALA A 58 -36.89 -5.44 32.71
C ALA A 58 -36.23 -4.09 33.00
N GLU A 59 -36.97 -3.00 32.76
CA GLU A 59 -36.47 -1.65 32.96
C GLU A 59 -35.78 -1.59 34.33
N PRO A 60 -34.48 -1.24 34.43
CA PRO A 60 -33.66 -1.57 35.61
C PRO A 60 -34.17 -0.93 36.91
N PHE A 61 -35.03 0.08 36.78
CA PHE A 61 -35.66 0.77 37.89
C PHE A 61 -37.13 0.38 38.12
N GLN A 62 -37.71 -0.51 37.32
CA GLN A 62 -39.11 -0.93 37.44
C GLN A 62 -39.43 -1.53 38.81
N PRO A 63 -38.62 -2.45 39.37
CA PRO A 63 -38.90 -3.02 40.69
C PRO A 63 -38.89 -1.96 41.80
N VAL A 64 -37.98 -0.99 41.71
CA VAL A 64 -37.88 0.12 42.65
C VAL A 64 -39.05 1.09 42.48
N ALA A 65 -39.45 1.37 41.24
CA ALA A 65 -40.62 2.21 40.94
C ALA A 65 -41.89 1.59 41.52
N GLU A 66 -42.09 0.29 41.33
CA GLU A 66 -43.26 -0.45 41.83
C GLU A 66 -43.29 -0.48 43.37
N GLU A 67 -42.16 -0.72 44.03
CA GLU A 67 -42.07 -0.71 45.50
C GLU A 67 -42.32 0.69 46.08
N LEU A 68 -41.80 1.74 45.44
CA LEU A 68 -42.03 3.13 45.86
C LEU A 68 -43.50 3.54 45.68
N MET A 69 -44.13 3.12 44.58
CA MET A 69 -45.55 3.35 44.34
C MET A 69 -46.42 2.62 45.37
N ARG A 70 -46.06 1.38 45.72
CA ARG A 70 -46.73 0.60 46.77
C ARG A 70 -46.61 1.26 48.13
N ARG A 71 -45.41 1.74 48.51
CA ARG A 71 -45.16 2.36 49.82
C ARG A 71 -45.86 3.70 50.01
N TYR A 72 -46.01 4.49 48.94
CA TYR A 72 -46.57 5.83 49.02
C TYR A 72 -47.99 5.91 48.43
N GLN A 73 -48.68 4.77 48.32
CA GLN A 73 -50.02 4.69 47.76
C GLN A 73 -51.01 5.64 48.44
N ASP A 74 -50.89 5.82 49.75
CA ASP A 74 -51.76 6.70 50.55
C ASP A 74 -51.26 8.15 50.64
N ASN A 75 -50.10 8.47 50.06
CA ASN A 75 -49.47 9.79 50.12
C ASN A 75 -49.08 10.30 48.71
N PRO A 76 -50.04 10.86 47.94
CA PRO A 76 -49.82 11.30 46.56
C PRO A 76 -48.63 12.25 46.34
N PRO A 77 -48.34 13.23 47.24
CA PRO A 77 -47.19 14.12 47.07
C PRO A 77 -45.86 13.36 47.13
N LEU A 78 -45.76 12.36 48.00
CA LEU A 78 -44.54 11.58 48.21
C LEU A 78 -44.35 10.54 47.09
N ALA A 79 -45.44 9.94 46.60
CA ALA A 79 -45.43 9.10 45.41
C ALA A 79 -44.95 9.88 44.17
N HIS A 80 -45.40 11.14 44.02
CA HIS A 80 -44.92 12.01 42.94
C HIS A 80 -43.41 12.27 43.04
N GLN A 81 -42.92 12.66 44.22
CA GLN A 81 -41.48 12.89 44.43
C GLN A 81 -40.65 11.63 44.15
N ALA A 82 -41.10 10.47 44.64
CA ALA A 82 -40.44 9.19 44.37
C ALA A 82 -40.39 8.87 42.87
N SER A 83 -41.48 9.11 42.14
CA SER A 83 -41.52 8.95 40.67
C SER A 83 -40.52 9.87 39.97
N GLN A 84 -40.41 11.13 40.39
CA GLN A 84 -39.45 12.08 39.79
C GLN A 84 -38.00 11.63 40.03
N ILE A 85 -37.68 11.14 41.23
CA ILE A 85 -36.36 10.61 41.56
C ILE A 85 -36.03 9.41 40.66
N VAL A 86 -36.94 8.45 40.53
CA VAL A 86 -36.75 7.27 39.66
C VAL A 86 -36.54 7.69 38.21
N LYS A 87 -37.30 8.66 37.70
CA LYS A 87 -37.14 9.20 36.33
C LYS A 87 -35.77 9.84 36.13
N LEU A 88 -35.28 10.61 37.09
CA LEU A 88 -33.96 11.24 37.02
C LEU A 88 -32.84 10.20 37.00
N TYR A 89 -32.88 9.22 37.90
CA TYR A 89 -31.89 8.15 37.93
C TYR A 89 -31.89 7.31 36.66
N ARG A 90 -33.07 7.02 36.11
CA ARG A 90 -33.21 6.32 34.83
C ARG A 90 -32.50 7.07 33.71
N ARG A 91 -32.78 8.37 33.56
CA ARG A 91 -32.14 9.20 32.53
C ARG A 91 -30.62 9.26 32.73
N LEU A 92 -30.14 9.34 33.97
CA LEU A 92 -28.71 9.32 34.27
C LEU A 92 -28.07 7.98 33.88
N TYR A 93 -28.74 6.86 34.18
CA TYR A 93 -28.28 5.52 33.82
C TYR A 93 -28.23 5.32 32.30
N GLU A 94 -29.27 5.73 31.58
CA GLU A 94 -29.31 5.69 30.11
C GLU A 94 -28.17 6.52 29.52
N SER A 95 -27.95 7.75 30.01
CA SER A 95 -26.84 8.61 29.59
C SER A 95 -25.48 7.97 29.89
N HIS A 96 -25.33 7.34 31.05
CA HIS A 96 -24.11 6.63 31.42
C HIS A 96 -23.84 5.45 30.47
N LEU A 97 -24.86 4.65 30.15
CA LEU A 97 -24.73 3.54 29.20
C LEU A 97 -24.39 4.02 27.79
N ALA A 98 -25.07 5.05 27.30
CA ALA A 98 -24.79 5.63 25.98
C ALA A 98 -23.35 6.14 25.89
N ARG A 99 -22.88 6.84 26.93
CA ARG A 99 -21.48 7.28 26.99
C ARG A 99 -20.51 6.09 27.07
N LYS A 100 -20.86 5.03 27.81
CA LYS A 100 -20.00 3.84 27.92
C LYS A 100 -19.83 3.15 26.57
N THR A 101 -20.90 2.95 25.82
CA THR A 101 -20.84 2.33 24.49
C THR A 101 -20.08 3.21 23.49
N GLU A 102 -20.28 4.52 23.54
CA GLU A 102 -19.51 5.47 22.74
C GLU A 102 -18.00 5.41 23.07
N CYS A 103 -17.63 5.40 24.36
CA CYS A 103 -16.23 5.25 24.75
C CYS A 103 -15.63 3.94 24.23
N GLN A 104 -16.34 2.82 24.34
CA GLN A 104 -15.87 1.52 23.83
C GLN A 104 -15.68 1.53 22.31
N PHE A 105 -16.59 2.15 21.57
CA PHE A 105 -16.46 2.32 20.13
C PHE A 105 -15.22 3.16 19.78
N LEU A 106 -15.04 4.30 20.46
CA LEU A 106 -13.89 5.18 20.23
C LEU A 106 -12.56 4.51 20.60
N GLU A 107 -12.52 3.72 21.68
CA GLU A 107 -11.34 2.95 22.06
C GLU A 107 -10.96 1.95 20.96
N LYS A 108 -11.93 1.18 20.45
CA LYS A 108 -11.70 0.25 19.34
C LYS A 108 -11.20 0.95 18.08
N ALA A 109 -11.85 2.04 17.67
CA ALA A 109 -11.43 2.81 16.50
C ALA A 109 -10.01 3.40 16.66
N ASN A 110 -9.64 3.80 17.89
CA ASN A 110 -8.30 4.30 18.18
C ASN A 110 -7.25 3.19 18.10
N GLU A 111 -7.55 1.98 18.58
CA GLU A 111 -6.68 0.81 18.45
C GLU A 111 -6.44 0.43 16.98
N GLU A 112 -7.49 0.44 16.16
CA GLU A 112 -7.40 0.22 14.72
C GLU A 112 -6.50 1.28 14.06
N LEU A 113 -6.69 2.56 14.41
CA LEU A 113 -5.88 3.66 13.89
C LEU A 113 -4.40 3.55 14.30
N ARG A 114 -4.11 3.21 15.56
CA ARG A 114 -2.73 2.99 16.03
C ARG A 114 -2.06 1.86 15.27
N THR A 115 -2.80 0.78 15.03
CA THR A 115 -2.32 -0.37 14.28
C THR A 115 -2.00 0.02 12.83
N ALA A 116 -2.91 0.70 12.15
CA ALA A 116 -2.69 1.21 10.79
C ALA A 116 -1.49 2.18 10.74
N ASN A 117 -1.36 3.08 11.72
CA ASN A 117 -0.25 4.03 11.78
C ASN A 117 1.11 3.31 11.93
N LEU A 118 1.17 2.25 12.74
CA LEU A 118 2.37 1.43 12.89
C LEU A 118 2.78 0.78 11.56
N TYR A 119 1.82 0.24 10.81
CA TYR A 119 2.10 -0.34 9.49
C TYR A 119 2.64 0.70 8.51
N LEU A 120 2.00 1.87 8.42
CA LEU A 120 2.47 2.96 7.56
C LEU A 120 3.86 3.45 7.95
N TYR A 121 4.16 3.50 9.25
CA TYR A 121 5.50 3.83 9.72
C TYR A 121 6.53 2.82 9.23
N GLN A 122 6.27 1.53 9.38
CA GLN A 122 7.17 0.47 8.90
C GLN A 122 7.37 0.50 7.39
N GLU A 123 6.29 0.74 6.63
CA GLU A 123 6.35 0.88 5.18
C GLU A 123 7.22 2.08 4.77
N ARG A 124 7.03 3.23 5.43
CA ARG A 124 7.85 4.42 5.21
C ARG A 124 9.34 4.14 5.43
N GLU A 125 9.71 3.50 6.54
CA GLU A 125 11.10 3.16 6.84
C GLU A 125 11.70 2.21 5.78
N CYS A 126 10.92 1.22 5.33
CA CYS A 126 11.31 0.32 4.26
C CYS A 126 11.57 1.06 2.95
N LEU A 127 10.64 1.94 2.55
CA LEU A 127 10.79 2.77 1.35
C LEU A 127 12.02 3.67 1.45
N GLN A 128 12.20 4.35 2.58
CA GLN A 128 13.33 5.24 2.80
C GLN A 128 14.68 4.51 2.67
N SER A 129 14.78 3.30 3.21
CA SER A 129 15.95 2.45 3.07
C SER A 129 16.24 2.08 1.60
N ARG A 130 15.20 1.74 0.83
CA ARG A 130 15.33 1.47 -0.61
C ARG A 130 15.80 2.70 -1.39
N TYR A 131 15.22 3.86 -1.11
CA TYR A 131 15.64 5.13 -1.74
C TYR A 131 17.11 5.44 -1.46
N ALA A 132 17.55 5.32 -0.20
CA ALA A 132 18.94 5.54 0.15
C ALA A 132 19.90 4.56 -0.54
N LYS A 133 19.45 3.32 -0.81
CA LYS A 133 20.24 2.35 -1.58
C LYS A 133 20.34 2.76 -3.04
N GLN A 134 19.23 3.12 -3.67
CA GLN A 134 19.21 3.57 -5.05
C GLN A 134 20.08 4.82 -5.24
N GLU A 135 20.02 5.78 -4.33
CA GLU A 135 20.84 6.98 -4.38
C GLU A 135 22.35 6.66 -4.40
N LYS A 136 22.78 5.69 -3.58
CA LYS A 136 24.17 5.19 -3.60
C LYS A 136 24.54 4.50 -4.91
N GLU A 137 23.63 3.70 -5.47
CA GLU A 137 23.84 3.03 -6.75
C GLU A 137 23.95 4.06 -7.90
N LEU A 138 23.10 5.09 -7.92
CA LEU A 138 23.20 6.19 -8.88
C LEU A 138 24.51 6.96 -8.75
N ALA A 139 24.96 7.25 -7.53
CA ALA A 139 26.24 7.92 -7.30
C ALA A 139 27.42 7.09 -7.84
N CYS A 140 27.38 5.77 -7.68
CA CYS A 140 28.37 4.85 -8.23
C CYS A 140 28.40 4.90 -9.77
N PHE A 141 27.23 4.89 -10.41
CA PHE A 141 27.16 5.05 -11.87
C PHE A 141 27.69 6.40 -12.34
N GLY A 142 27.35 7.49 -11.66
CA GLY A 142 27.90 8.81 -11.93
C GLY A 142 29.43 8.81 -11.94
N GLN A 143 30.04 8.25 -10.88
CA GLN A 143 31.49 8.12 -10.79
C GLN A 143 32.08 7.24 -11.91
N ALA A 144 31.42 6.14 -12.26
CA ALA A 144 31.87 5.28 -13.36
C ALA A 144 31.86 6.02 -14.71
N PHE A 145 30.82 6.83 -14.96
CA PHE A 145 30.74 7.66 -16.17
C PHE A 145 31.81 8.77 -16.19
N ASP A 146 32.06 9.42 -15.07
CA ASP A 146 33.12 10.44 -14.96
C ASP A 146 34.50 9.83 -15.24
N ASN A 147 34.76 8.64 -14.68
CA ASN A 147 36.01 7.90 -14.94
C ASN A 147 36.13 7.50 -16.41
N LEU A 148 35.05 7.00 -17.02
CA LEU A 148 35.03 6.65 -18.44
C LEU A 148 35.27 7.87 -19.33
N GLY A 149 34.59 8.99 -19.05
CA GLY A 149 34.76 10.24 -19.79
C GLY A 149 36.19 10.77 -19.68
N THR A 150 36.77 10.73 -18.47
CA THR A 150 38.18 11.10 -18.22
C THR A 150 39.13 10.19 -19.00
N GLY A 151 38.89 8.87 -18.97
CA GLY A 151 39.68 7.88 -19.70
C GLY A 151 39.67 8.12 -21.20
N ILE A 152 38.50 8.28 -21.80
CA ILE A 152 38.35 8.60 -23.23
C ILE A 152 39.04 9.92 -23.57
N GLY A 153 38.82 10.97 -22.77
CA GLY A 153 39.45 12.27 -22.98
C GLY A 153 40.98 12.21 -22.93
N SER A 154 41.55 11.36 -22.07
CA SER A 154 43.00 11.14 -22.00
C SER A 154 43.55 10.46 -23.26
N ILE A 155 42.86 9.44 -23.76
CA ILE A 155 43.26 8.70 -24.97
C ILE A 155 43.25 9.63 -26.19
N LEU A 156 42.18 10.41 -26.35
CA LEU A 156 42.06 11.36 -27.47
C LEU A 156 43.20 12.39 -27.45
N ARG A 157 43.46 13.00 -26.30
CA ARG A 157 44.54 13.99 -26.14
C ARG A 157 45.92 13.38 -26.44
N ASN A 158 46.18 12.15 -25.99
CA ASN A 158 47.45 11.47 -26.24
C ASN A 158 47.61 11.11 -27.74
N SER A 159 46.51 10.82 -28.44
CA SER A 159 46.54 10.51 -29.87
C SER A 159 46.79 11.74 -30.77
N GLU A 160 46.33 12.92 -30.37
CA GLU A 160 46.59 14.18 -31.10
C GLU A 160 48.07 14.60 -31.05
N GLY A 161 48.77 14.28 -29.95
CA GLY A 161 50.22 14.53 -29.82
C GLY A 161 51.08 13.62 -30.69
N GLY A 162 50.68 12.34 -30.85
CA GLY A 162 51.46 11.36 -31.63
C GLY A 162 51.41 11.55 -33.15
N ILE A 163 50.35 12.17 -33.68
CA ILE A 163 50.22 12.40 -35.13
C ILE A 163 51.18 13.51 -35.60
N LEU A 164 51.37 14.57 -34.80
CA LEU A 164 52.23 15.70 -35.16
C LEU A 164 53.73 15.38 -35.09
N GLU A 165 54.16 14.49 -34.19
CA GLU A 165 55.57 14.15 -34.03
C GLU A 165 56.06 13.21 -35.15
N SER A 166 55.22 12.26 -35.61
CA SER A 166 55.55 11.38 -36.73
C SER A 166 55.62 12.07 -38.11
N MET A 167 54.93 13.21 -38.27
CA MET A 167 54.98 14.00 -39.51
C MET A 167 56.22 14.91 -39.60
N LEU A 168 56.87 15.25 -38.48
CA LEU A 168 58.10 16.05 -38.48
C LEU A 168 59.37 15.22 -38.65
N GLU A 169 59.35 13.93 -38.26
CA GLU A 169 60.54 13.07 -38.28
C GLU A 169 60.78 12.34 -39.63
N THR A 170 59.80 12.36 -40.55
CA THR A 170 59.90 11.70 -41.86
C THR A 170 60.48 12.60 -42.98
N GLY A 171 60.91 13.83 -42.65
CA GLY A 171 61.39 14.81 -43.63
C GLY A 171 62.91 14.86 -43.89
N ASP A 172 63.75 14.14 -43.15
CA ASP A 172 65.21 14.42 -43.13
C ASP A 172 66.12 13.19 -43.40
N ARG A 173 65.74 12.31 -44.34
CA ARG A 173 66.62 11.19 -44.77
C ARG A 173 66.52 10.88 -46.26
N THR A 174 66.92 11.82 -47.12
CA THR A 174 67.40 11.50 -48.46
C THR A 174 68.40 12.55 -48.92
N ASP A 175 69.68 12.40 -48.56
CA ASP A 175 70.76 12.54 -49.53
C ASP A 175 72.08 11.98 -48.97
N GLU A 176 73.03 11.72 -49.87
CA GLU A 176 74.41 11.19 -49.68
C GLU A 176 74.54 9.66 -49.58
N GLY A 177 75.23 8.96 -50.48
CA GLY A 177 76.04 9.44 -51.59
C GLY A 177 76.40 8.29 -52.53
N ALA A 178 76.41 8.62 -53.82
CA ALA A 178 77.05 7.85 -54.85
C ALA A 178 78.55 8.13 -54.85
N ALA A 179 79.36 7.08 -54.69
CA ALA A 179 80.68 6.93 -55.30
C ALA A 179 81.14 5.47 -55.16
#